data_AF-A0A3D3DB25-F1
#
_entry.id   AF-A0A3D3DB25-F1
#
_cell.length_a   1.000
_cell.length_b   1.000
_cell.length_c   1.000
_cell.angle_alpha   90.00
_cell.angle_beta   90.00
_cell.angle_gamma   90.00
#
_symmetry.space_group_name_H-M   'P 1'
#
loop_
_entity.id
_entity.type
_entity.pdbx_description
1 polymer ?
#
loop_
_entity_poly.entity_id
_entity_poly.type
_entity_poly.pdbx_seq_one_letter_code
_entity_poly.pdbx_strand_id
1 'polypeptide(L)' 'MTVKEIINKYENKRENLLQILHDIQNQSCQNYISEENIKALSEEMRIPIADIKGTASFYSMYSFI' A
#
# COMPACT_ATOMS: atom_id res chain seq x y z
N MET A 1 -7.29 9.32 4.94
CA MET A 1 -7.96 9.19 3.63
C MET A 1 -8.30 7.71 3.45
N THR A 2 -9.20 7.34 2.54
CA THR A 2 -9.37 5.90 2.24
C THR A 2 -8.26 5.42 1.30
N VAL A 3 -7.95 4.13 1.29
CA VAL A 3 -6.97 3.52 0.34
C VAL A 3 -7.30 3.92 -1.11
N LYS A 4 -8.58 3.94 -1.46
CA LYS A 4 -9.08 4.37 -2.77
C LYS A 4 -8.73 5.83 -3.12
N GLU A 5 -8.83 6.74 -2.17
CA GLU A 5 -8.46 8.14 -2.40
C GLU A 5 -6.95 8.30 -2.61
N ILE A 6 -6.14 7.55 -1.87
CA ILE A 6 -4.68 7.54 -2.03
C ILE A 6 -4.33 7.03 -3.44
N ILE A 7 -4.92 5.91 -3.88
CA ILE A 7 -4.70 5.36 -5.22
C ILE A 7 -5.10 6.37 -6.31
N ASN A 8 -6.23 7.06 -6.15
CA ASN A 8 -6.65 8.10 -7.10
C ASN A 8 -5.69 9.30 -7.12
N LYS A 9 -5.14 9.71 -5.97
CA LYS A 9 -4.16 10.80 -5.87
C LYS A 9 -2.88 10.51 -6.66
N TYR A 10 -2.42 9.27 -6.66
CA TYR A 10 -1.17 8.87 -7.31
C TYR A 10 -1.38 8.21 -8.68
N GLU A 11 -2.60 8.13 -9.19
CA GLU A 11 -2.98 7.27 -10.33
C GLU A 11 -2.76 5.77 -10.04
N ASN A 12 -3.71 4.93 -10.48
CA ASN A 12 -3.65 3.47 -10.31
C ASN A 12 -2.62 2.81 -11.26
N LYS A 13 -1.35 3.14 -11.08
CA LYS A 13 -0.21 2.61 -11.85
C LYS A 13 0.74 1.89 -10.92
N ARG A 14 1.31 0.78 -11.39
CA ARG A 14 2.24 -0.06 -10.61
C ARG A 14 3.51 0.71 -10.20
N GLU A 15 3.96 1.67 -11.00
CA GLU A 15 5.09 2.54 -10.68
C GLU A 15 4.86 3.37 -9.40
N ASN A 16 3.60 3.67 -9.09
CA ASN A 16 3.21 4.46 -7.93
C ASN A 16 2.92 3.62 -6.69
N LEU A 17 3.04 2.29 -6.77
CA LEU A 17 2.78 1.37 -5.66
C LEU A 17 3.57 1.75 -4.41
N LEU A 18 4.85 2.12 -4.55
CA LEU A 18 5.69 2.52 -3.42
C LEU A 18 5.20 3.82 -2.76
N GLN A 19 4.80 4.81 -3.56
CA GLN A 19 4.26 6.07 -3.04
C GLN A 19 2.92 5.86 -2.34
N ILE A 20 2.07 5.00 -2.91
CA ILE A 20 0.78 4.63 -2.32
C ILE A 20 0.98 3.90 -0.99
N LEU A 21 1.87 2.90 -0.94
CA LEU A 21 2.20 2.16 0.29
C LEU A 21 2.76 3.10 1.37
N HIS A 22 3.58 4.06 0.98
CA HIS A 22 4.14 5.06 1.88
C HIS A 22 3.07 5.97 2.46
N ASP A 23 2.16 6.51 1.64
CA ASP A 23 1.06 7.36 2.11
C ASP A 23 0.09 6.56 3.01
N ILE A 24 -0.18 5.29 2.68
CA ILE A 24 -0.97 4.38 3.54
C ILE A 24 -0.29 4.17 4.90
N GLN A 25 1.02 3.89 4.92
CA GLN A 25 1.76 3.69 6.16
C GLN A 25 1.79 4.95 7.02
N ASN A 26 1.96 6.12 6.39
CA ASN A 26 2.04 7.42 7.07
C ASN A 26 0.68 7.86 7.65
N GLN A 27 -0.43 7.33 7.13
CA GLN A 27 -1.76 7.55 7.72
C GLN A 27 -2.02 6.71 8.97
N SER A 28 -1.31 5.61 9.14
CA SER A 28 -1.37 4.80 10.36
C SER A 28 -0.55 5.47 11.47
N CYS A 29 -1.16 5.78 12.62
CA CYS A 29 -0.45 6.35 13.77
C CYS A 29 0.78 5.54 14.24
N GLN A 30 0.80 4.24 13.91
CA GLN A 30 1.86 3.31 14.31
C GLN A 30 2.91 3.09 13.19
N ASN A 31 2.79 3.73 12.03
CA ASN A 31 3.65 3.50 10.86
C ASN A 31 3.66 2.03 10.38
N TYR A 32 2.51 1.36 10.43
CA TYR A 32 2.33 0.01 9.89
C TYR A 32 1.26 -0.01 8.80
N ILE A 33 1.42 -0.94 7.86
CA ILE A 33 0.43 -1.25 6.84
C ILE A 33 -0.39 -2.45 7.32
N SER A 34 -1.64 -2.20 7.72
CA SER A 34 -2.58 -3.24 8.15
C SER A 34 -2.99 -4.16 7.00
N GLU A 35 -3.32 -5.41 7.30
CA GLU A 35 -3.79 -6.38 6.29
C GLU A 35 -5.04 -5.92 5.53
N GLU A 36 -5.95 -5.19 6.17
CA GLU A 36 -7.13 -4.60 5.52
C GLU A 36 -6.74 -3.61 4.42
N ASN A 37 -5.71 -2.79 4.65
CA ASN A 37 -5.21 -1.84 3.66
C ASN A 37 -4.53 -2.56 2.49
N ILE A 38 -3.79 -3.64 2.76
CA ILE A 38 -3.18 -4.46 1.70
C ILE A 38 -4.26 -5.13 0.85
N LYS A 39 -5.32 -5.63 1.48
CA LYS A 39 -6.43 -6.25 0.76
C LYS A 39 -7.15 -5.23 -0.13
N ALA A 40 -7.47 -4.06 0.42
CA ALA A 40 -8.09 -2.97 -0.35
C ALA A 40 -7.19 -2.51 -1.51
N LEU A 41 -5.88 -2.39 -1.29
CA LEU A 41 -4.90 -2.04 -2.31
C LEU A 41 -4.83 -3.11 -3.41
N SER A 42 -4.87 -4.38 -3.03
CA SER A 42 -4.90 -5.52 -3.96
C SER A 42 -6.12 -5.49 -4.87
N GLU A 43 -7.30 -5.25 -4.31
CA GLU A 43 -8.55 -5.20 -5.06
C GLU A 43 -8.61 -4.00 -6.03
N GLU A 44 -8.20 -2.81 -5.57
CA GLU A 44 -8.23 -1.60 -6.40
C GLU A 44 -7.16 -1.59 -7.48
N MET A 45 -5.91 -1.97 -7.16
CA MET A 45 -4.81 -2.00 -8.13
C MET A 45 -4.79 -3.26 -9.00
N ARG A 46 -5.60 -4.27 -8.66
CA ARG A 46 -5.58 -5.61 -9.27
C ARG A 46 -4.18 -6.25 -9.21
N ILE A 47 -3.46 -6.01 -8.12
CA ILE A 47 -2.14 -6.59 -7.85
C ILE A 47 -2.31 -7.69 -6.81
N PRO A 48 -1.75 -8.89 -6.98
CA PRO A 48 -1.82 -9.94 -5.98
C PRO A 48 -1.23 -9.50 -4.63
N ILE A 49 -1.87 -9.86 -3.52
CA ILE A 49 -1.38 -9.57 -2.15
C ILE A 49 0.07 -10.02 -1.96
N ALA A 50 0.44 -11.19 -2.49
CA ALA A 50 1.80 -11.72 -2.39
C ALA A 50 2.84 -10.80 -3.07
N ASP A 51 2.46 -10.14 -4.17
CA ASP A 51 3.31 -9.25 -4.94
C ASP A 51 3.47 -7.89 -4.22
N ILE A 52 2.38 -7.39 -3.61
CA ILE A 52 2.40 -6.21 -2.73
C ILE A 52 3.27 -6.47 -1.50
N LYS A 53 3.03 -7.56 -0.78
CA LYS A 53 3.82 -7.95 0.40
C LYS A 53 5.27 -8.18 0.01
N GLY A 54 5.54 -8.88 -1.09
CA GLY A 54 6.90 -9.10 -1.60
C GLY A 54 7.64 -7.80 -1.93
N THR A 55 6.96 -6.87 -2.60
CA THR A 55 7.51 -5.55 -2.92
C THR A 55 7.80 -4.75 -1.65
N ALA A 56 6.85 -4.67 -0.72
CA ALA A 56 7.04 -3.90 0.51
C ALA A 56 8.06 -4.57 1.46
N SER A 57 8.14 -5.91 1.53
CA SER A 57 9.16 -6.64 2.29
C SER A 57 10.58 -6.46 1.71
N PHE A 58 10.71 -6.16 0.43
CA PHE A 58 12.01 -5.88 -0.19
C PHE A 58 12.63 -4.58 0.34
N TYR A 59 11.81 -3.58 0.68
CA TYR A 59 12.26 -2.30 1.21
C TYR A 59 12.10 -2.28 2.73
N SER A 60 13.21 -2.19 3.48
CA SER A 60 13.21 -2.14 4.96
C SER A 60 12.47 -0.93 5.57
N MET A 61 12.00 0.01 4.74
CA MET A 61 11.20 1.17 5.15
C MET A 61 9.75 0.79 5.52
N TYR A 62 9.21 -0.29 4.95
CA TYR A 62 7.83 -0.69 5.20
C TYR A 62 7.76 -1.73 6.32
N SER A 63 6.82 -1.52 7.23
CA SER A 63 6.52 -2.44 8.31
C SER A 63 5.08 -2.92 8.22
N PHE A 64 4.86 -4.20 8.49
CA PHE A 64 3.55 -4.85 8.50
C PHE A 64 3.16 -5.22 9.92
N ILE A 65 1.86 -5.23 10.21
CA ILE A 65 1.29 -5.76 11.44
C ILE A 65 0.14 -6.71 11.15
#